data_AF-A0A3D1ZPQ3-F1
#
_entry.id   AF-A0A3D1ZPQ3-F1
#
_cell.length_a   1.000
_cell.length_b   1.000
_cell.length_c   1.000
_cell.angle_alpha   90.00
_cell.angle_beta   90.00
_cell.angle_gamma   90.00
#
_symmetry.space_group_name_H-M   'P 1'
#
loop_
_entity.id
_entity.type
_entity.pdbx_description
1 polymer ?
#
loop_
_entity_poly.entity_id
_entity_poly.type
_entity_poly.pdbx_seq_one_letter_code
_entity_poly.pdbx_strand_id
1 'polypeptide(L)'
;MSNVSPNSKHEPRIEDTPPKRNRDFADLLHALLALLIGVAVILFSIYLHGTASGVQSDVRSAGHVVSWLMDVPTSLLQQLAIVFITVSVLIQLLVAKEWLQSVVSILALILGFAAIWGVSALISGSGNVTLIWALLSNGTAVGIGLLPDFYAAMAAFLTVAGPRRTRSGAKWGWNILYTVAVLFVVLSWNSLSGVLVSFAVGRTLGMLIRFMLGTQTNGAWGNQVVQALRAIGIDVVSLSRRYGNDAESGVLKTTLDDDLTENSRIYDASDSNGIQYTVSVLDNQAHTPGYLNQLWQWVRLTGVSMRRDRSSFDTIHH
;
A
#
# COMPACT_ATOMS: atom_id res chain seq x y z
N MET A 1 11.75 61.05 17.90
CA MET A 1 12.44 59.91 17.25
C MET A 1 12.15 58.67 18.09
N SER A 2 11.09 57.94 17.74
CA SER A 2 10.74 56.67 18.38
C SER A 2 11.40 55.54 17.61
N ASN A 3 12.30 54.82 18.27
CA ASN A 3 13.00 53.66 17.73
C ASN A 3 11.99 52.57 17.35
N VAL A 4 11.75 52.39 16.06
CA VAL A 4 11.12 51.18 15.51
C VAL A 4 12.23 50.15 15.33
N SER A 5 12.21 49.10 16.14
CA SER A 5 13.11 47.96 16.00
C SER A 5 12.85 47.24 14.67
N PRO A 6 13.83 47.09 13.78
CA PRO A 6 13.63 46.48 12.47
C PRO A 6 14.02 44.99 12.50
N ASN A 7 13.35 44.12 13.28
CA ASN A 7 13.51 42.66 13.09
C ASN A 7 12.58 41.73 13.91
N SER A 8 11.27 42.00 14.03
CA SER A 8 10.35 40.89 14.36
C SER A 8 9.96 40.20 13.06
N LYS A 9 10.68 39.13 12.71
CA LYS A 9 10.15 38.13 11.78
C LYS A 9 8.91 37.54 12.45
N HIS A 10 7.74 38.07 12.11
CA HIS A 10 6.49 37.60 12.67
C HIS A 10 6.32 36.15 12.23
N GLU A 11 6.23 35.23 13.20
CA GLU A 11 5.87 33.85 12.87
C GLU A 11 4.46 33.88 12.24
N PRO A 12 4.27 33.25 11.07
CA PRO A 12 2.99 33.24 10.40
C PRO A 12 1.92 32.63 11.29
N ARG A 13 0.75 33.27 11.37
CA ARG A 13 -0.41 32.75 12.07
C ARG A 13 -1.03 31.63 11.23
N ILE A 14 -0.87 30.39 11.68
CA ILE A 14 -1.35 29.20 10.98
C ILE A 14 -2.56 28.63 11.72
N GLU A 15 -3.71 28.66 11.06
CA GLU A 15 -4.93 27.99 11.49
C GLU A 15 -5.17 26.77 10.59
N ASP A 16 -4.39 25.73 10.83
CA ASP A 16 -4.52 24.41 10.18
C ASP A 16 -4.56 23.32 11.26
N THR A 17 -5.50 22.39 11.16
CA THR A 17 -5.56 21.26 12.09
C THR A 17 -4.57 20.19 11.63
N PRO A 18 -3.62 19.76 12.49
CA PRO A 18 -2.69 18.72 12.12
C PRO A 18 -3.43 17.41 11.84
N PRO A 19 -2.90 16.59 10.94
CA PRO A 19 -3.56 15.35 10.54
C PRO A 19 -3.76 14.40 11.72
N LYS A 20 -4.98 13.90 11.87
CA LYS A 20 -5.29 12.78 12.76
C LYS A 20 -5.26 11.49 11.96
N ARG A 21 -4.73 10.44 12.56
CA ARG A 21 -4.66 9.10 11.96
C ARG A 21 -6.08 8.55 11.85
N ASN A 22 -6.56 8.32 10.62
CA ASN A 22 -7.89 7.76 10.38
C ASN A 22 -7.80 6.33 9.88
N ARG A 23 -8.84 5.54 10.15
CA ARG A 23 -8.96 4.17 9.66
C ARG A 23 -9.53 4.20 8.25
N ASP A 24 -8.72 3.83 7.26
CA ASP A 24 -9.15 3.84 5.87
C ASP A 24 -9.91 2.55 5.54
N PHE A 25 -11.20 2.66 5.23
CA PHE A 25 -12.03 1.53 4.79
C PHE A 25 -11.51 0.85 3.52
N ALA A 26 -10.71 1.55 2.70
CA ALA A 26 -10.07 0.96 1.54
C ALA A 26 -9.16 -0.22 1.94
N ASP A 27 -8.46 -0.13 3.07
CA ASP A 27 -7.61 -1.24 3.55
C ASP A 27 -8.43 -2.49 3.87
N LEU A 28 -9.65 -2.33 4.44
CA LEU A 28 -10.56 -3.46 4.66
C LEU A 28 -11.05 -4.07 3.36
N LEU A 29 -11.38 -3.26 2.35
CA LEU A 29 -11.81 -3.77 1.06
C LEU A 29 -10.70 -4.56 0.37
N HIS A 30 -9.47 -4.05 0.40
CA HIS A 30 -8.30 -4.77 -0.13
C HIS A 30 -8.01 -6.04 0.67
N ALA A 31 -8.21 -6.03 1.98
CA ALA A 31 -8.12 -7.24 2.80
C ALA A 31 -9.19 -8.27 2.38
N LEU A 32 -10.45 -7.86 2.25
CA LEU A 32 -11.53 -8.76 1.82
C LEU A 32 -11.24 -9.36 0.43
N LEU A 33 -10.82 -8.53 -0.52
CA LEU A 33 -10.51 -8.97 -1.88
C LEU A 33 -9.33 -9.95 -1.89
N ALA A 34 -8.26 -9.67 -1.13
CA ALA A 34 -7.13 -10.59 -1.01
C ALA A 34 -7.55 -11.94 -0.39
N LEU A 35 -8.44 -11.92 0.60
CA LEU A 35 -9.00 -13.13 1.21
C LEU A 35 -9.79 -13.95 0.18
N LEU A 36 -10.69 -13.29 -0.56
CA LEU A 36 -11.51 -13.95 -1.59
C LEU A 36 -10.65 -14.57 -2.70
N ILE A 37 -9.59 -13.89 -3.14
CA ILE A 37 -8.63 -14.45 -4.09
C ILE A 37 -7.96 -15.70 -3.51
N GLY A 38 -7.52 -15.65 -2.25
CA GLY A 38 -6.90 -16.82 -1.58
C GLY A 38 -7.85 -18.02 -1.54
N VAL A 39 -9.11 -17.81 -1.18
CA VAL A 39 -10.14 -18.86 -1.19
C VAL A 39 -10.39 -19.39 -2.61
N ALA A 40 -10.51 -18.50 -3.60
CA ALA A 40 -10.69 -18.90 -4.99
C ALA A 40 -9.52 -19.75 -5.52
N VAL A 41 -8.29 -19.39 -5.17
CA VAL A 41 -7.08 -20.18 -5.51
C VAL A 41 -7.15 -21.57 -4.88
N ILE A 42 -7.55 -21.69 -3.61
CA ILE A 42 -7.71 -22.99 -2.95
C ILE A 42 -8.75 -23.84 -3.70
N LEU A 43 -9.93 -23.28 -3.98
CA LEU A 43 -11.01 -24.01 -4.68
C LEU A 43 -10.57 -24.45 -6.08
N PHE A 44 -9.91 -23.57 -6.82
CA PHE A 44 -9.39 -23.89 -8.15
C PHE A 44 -8.29 -24.95 -8.09
N SER A 45 -7.43 -24.91 -7.08
CA SER A 45 -6.38 -25.91 -6.85
C SER A 45 -6.95 -27.29 -6.55
N ILE A 46 -8.05 -27.37 -5.80
CA ILE A 46 -8.77 -28.64 -5.55
C ILE A 46 -9.39 -29.14 -6.85
N TYR A 47 -10.09 -28.27 -7.59
CA TYR A 47 -10.80 -28.63 -8.81
C TYR A 47 -9.87 -29.10 -9.94
N LEU A 48 -8.73 -28.42 -10.11
CA LEU A 48 -7.75 -28.72 -11.15
C LEU A 48 -6.67 -29.72 -10.72
N HIS A 49 -6.74 -30.29 -9.51
CA HIS A 49 -5.68 -31.18 -9.01
C HIS A 49 -5.39 -32.37 -9.96
N GLY A 50 -6.41 -32.83 -10.70
CA GLY A 50 -6.29 -33.89 -11.72
C GLY A 50 -5.72 -33.45 -13.09
N THR A 51 -5.81 -32.16 -13.46
CA THR A 51 -5.32 -31.62 -14.75
C THR A 51 -4.00 -30.86 -14.62
N ALA A 52 -3.72 -30.27 -13.45
CA ALA A 52 -2.52 -29.48 -13.18
C ALA A 52 -1.27 -30.35 -12.91
N SER A 53 -1.45 -31.59 -12.44
CA SER A 53 -0.36 -32.55 -12.25
C SER A 53 0.35 -32.91 -13.56
N GLY A 54 -0.37 -32.90 -14.69
CA GLY A 54 0.19 -33.14 -16.03
C GLY A 54 1.08 -32.00 -16.55
N VAL A 55 0.76 -30.74 -16.24
CA VAL A 55 1.63 -29.58 -16.61
C VAL A 55 2.84 -29.50 -15.69
N GLN A 56 2.69 -29.87 -14.41
CA GLN A 56 3.79 -29.91 -13.44
C GLN A 56 4.81 -31.01 -13.75
N SER A 57 4.43 -32.12 -14.39
CA SER A 57 5.41 -33.10 -14.90
C SER A 57 6.15 -32.61 -16.14
N ASP A 58 5.52 -31.78 -16.98
CA ASP A 58 6.12 -31.30 -18.22
C ASP A 58 7.18 -30.19 -17.99
N VAL A 59 6.98 -29.36 -16.96
CA VAL A 59 8.01 -28.41 -16.47
C VAL A 59 9.26 -29.15 -15.96
N ARG A 60 9.14 -30.38 -15.45
CA ARG A 60 10.30 -31.22 -15.07
C ARG A 60 11.11 -31.65 -16.29
N SER A 61 10.48 -31.86 -17.45
CA SER A 61 11.17 -32.23 -18.69
C SER A 61 11.93 -31.04 -19.32
N ALA A 62 11.51 -29.80 -19.03
CA ALA A 62 12.23 -28.59 -19.44
C ALA A 62 13.43 -28.25 -18.53
N GLY A 63 13.61 -28.97 -17.41
CA GLY A 63 14.59 -28.71 -16.36
C GLY A 63 16.02 -29.22 -16.60
N HIS A 64 16.41 -29.58 -17.82
CA HIS A 64 17.78 -30.01 -18.12
C HIS A 64 18.79 -28.87 -18.30
N VAL A 65 18.38 -27.60 -18.14
CA VAL A 65 19.22 -26.43 -18.46
C VAL A 65 19.94 -25.83 -17.24
N VAL A 66 19.66 -26.28 -16.01
CA VAL A 66 20.22 -25.61 -14.81
C VAL A 66 20.73 -26.58 -13.74
N SER A 67 21.59 -27.53 -14.12
CA SER A 67 22.26 -28.43 -13.17
C SER A 67 23.09 -27.69 -12.11
N TRP A 68 23.66 -26.53 -12.45
CA TRP A 68 24.47 -25.73 -11.52
C TRP A 68 23.66 -25.05 -10.40
N LEU A 69 22.36 -24.84 -10.57
CA LEU A 69 21.48 -24.24 -9.55
C LEU A 69 20.91 -25.29 -8.60
N MET A 70 20.98 -26.57 -8.99
CA MET A 70 20.51 -27.71 -8.19
C MET A 70 21.35 -27.89 -6.91
N ASP A 71 22.60 -27.41 -6.92
CA ASP A 71 23.53 -27.45 -5.79
C ASP A 71 23.41 -26.25 -4.84
N VAL A 72 22.63 -25.22 -5.18
CA VAL A 72 22.43 -24.06 -4.29
C VAL A 72 21.38 -24.41 -3.25
N PRO A 73 21.69 -24.37 -1.94
CA PRO A 73 20.69 -24.60 -0.90
C PRO A 73 19.57 -23.56 -1.03
N THR A 74 18.36 -24.01 -1.35
CA THR A 74 17.17 -23.16 -1.49
C THR A 74 16.89 -22.36 -0.22
N SER A 75 17.24 -22.93 0.93
CA SER A 75 17.21 -22.26 2.23
C SER A 75 18.08 -21.00 2.27
N LEU A 76 19.27 -21.02 1.67
CA LEU A 76 20.15 -19.84 1.60
C LEU A 76 19.56 -18.75 0.72
N LEU A 77 18.98 -19.10 -0.43
CA LEU A 77 18.32 -18.12 -1.31
C LEU A 77 17.15 -17.44 -0.60
N GLN A 78 16.33 -18.21 0.12
CA GLN A 78 15.22 -17.67 0.90
C GLN A 78 15.72 -16.75 2.03
N GLN A 79 16.72 -17.19 2.79
CA GLN A 79 17.30 -16.39 3.88
C GLN A 79 17.93 -15.10 3.38
N LEU A 80 18.68 -15.15 2.28
CA LEU A 80 19.22 -13.95 1.64
C LEU A 80 18.11 -13.00 1.21
N ALA A 81 17.04 -13.50 0.57
CA ALA A 81 15.90 -12.68 0.20
C ALA A 81 15.25 -12.01 1.42
N ILE A 82 15.04 -12.74 2.52
CA ILE A 82 14.53 -12.18 3.79
C ILE A 82 15.44 -11.03 4.25
N VAL A 83 16.74 -11.27 4.33
CA VAL A 83 17.70 -10.29 4.83
C VAL A 83 17.70 -9.05 3.93
N PHE A 84 17.83 -9.20 2.61
CA PHE A 84 17.83 -8.07 1.69
C PHE A 84 16.53 -7.26 1.75
N ILE A 85 15.37 -7.92 1.75
CA ILE A 85 14.07 -7.24 1.82
C ILE A 85 13.92 -6.49 3.14
N THR A 86 14.15 -7.17 4.27
CA THR A 86 13.92 -6.61 5.60
C THR A 86 14.90 -5.50 5.91
N VAL A 87 16.21 -5.72 5.69
CA VAL A 87 17.25 -4.72 5.95
C VAL A 87 17.05 -3.49 5.08
N SER A 88 16.80 -3.66 3.76
CA SER A 88 16.59 -2.52 2.86
C SER A 88 15.41 -1.65 3.31
N VAL A 89 14.29 -2.27 3.66
CA VAL A 89 13.09 -1.56 4.11
C VAL A 89 13.30 -0.93 5.48
N LEU A 90 13.87 -1.64 6.44
CA LEU A 90 14.10 -1.12 7.79
C LEU A 90 15.08 0.05 7.77
N ILE A 91 16.18 -0.03 7.02
CA ILE A 91 17.10 1.10 6.85
C ILE A 91 16.35 2.32 6.32
N GLN A 92 15.50 2.15 5.29
CA GLN A 92 14.73 3.26 4.75
C GLN A 92 13.76 3.87 5.78
N LEU A 93 13.07 3.04 6.57
CA LEU A 93 12.16 3.51 7.62
C LEU A 93 12.89 4.25 8.75
N LEU A 94 14.06 3.74 9.13
CA LEU A 94 14.90 4.33 10.18
C LEU A 94 15.50 5.68 9.73
N VAL A 95 15.97 5.77 8.48
CA VAL A 95 16.47 7.02 7.89
C VAL A 95 15.35 8.06 7.78
N ALA A 96 14.14 7.63 7.44
CA ALA A 96 12.95 8.48 7.43
C ALA A 96 12.46 8.88 8.85
N LYS A 97 13.10 8.39 9.92
CA LYS A 97 12.72 8.60 11.33
C LYS A 97 11.30 8.14 11.67
N GLU A 98 10.78 7.16 10.92
CA GLU A 98 9.45 6.58 11.14
C GLU A 98 9.51 5.40 12.11
N TRP A 99 9.92 5.67 13.36
CA TRP A 99 10.16 4.63 14.37
C TRP A 99 8.95 3.72 14.61
N LEU A 100 7.75 4.31 14.70
CA LEU A 100 6.51 3.55 14.87
C LEU A 100 6.28 2.60 13.69
N GLN A 101 6.48 3.07 12.46
CA GLN A 101 6.26 2.28 11.26
C GLN A 101 7.25 1.11 11.16
N SER A 102 8.51 1.34 11.57
CA SER A 102 9.54 0.30 11.66
C SER A 102 9.12 -0.82 12.61
N VAL A 103 8.74 -0.48 13.85
CA VAL A 103 8.30 -1.45 14.87
C VAL A 103 7.06 -2.21 14.40
N VAL A 104 6.07 -1.51 13.85
CA VAL A 104 4.83 -2.12 13.36
C VAL A 104 5.10 -3.06 12.18
N SER A 105 6.03 -2.73 11.30
CA SER A 105 6.41 -3.60 10.18
C SER A 105 7.05 -4.89 10.70
N ILE A 106 7.95 -4.80 11.68
CA ILE A 106 8.56 -5.98 12.34
C ILE A 106 7.49 -6.83 13.02
N LEU A 107 6.52 -6.22 13.71
CA LEU A 107 5.40 -6.95 14.29
C LEU A 107 4.56 -7.65 13.21
N ALA A 108 4.30 -6.98 12.08
CA ALA A 108 3.59 -7.57 10.96
C ALA A 108 4.32 -8.76 10.34
N LEU A 109 5.65 -8.71 10.30
CA LEU A 109 6.49 -9.83 9.88
C LEU A 109 6.27 -11.05 10.77
N ILE A 110 6.37 -10.87 12.09
CA ILE A 110 6.22 -11.94 13.09
C ILE A 110 4.79 -12.51 13.04
N LEU A 111 3.78 -11.62 13.02
CA LEU A 111 2.39 -12.02 12.92
C LEU A 111 2.10 -12.74 11.59
N GLY A 112 2.80 -12.38 10.51
CA GLY A 112 2.68 -13.07 9.22
C GLY A 112 3.10 -14.54 9.29
N PHE A 113 4.21 -14.84 9.97
CA PHE A 113 4.62 -16.22 10.27
C PHE A 113 3.58 -16.95 11.13
N ALA A 114 3.12 -16.31 12.21
CA ALA A 114 2.12 -16.91 13.08
C ALA A 114 0.80 -17.20 12.34
N ALA A 115 0.34 -16.28 11.48
CA ALA A 115 -0.89 -16.42 10.73
C ALA A 115 -0.83 -17.58 9.73
N ILE A 116 0.27 -17.70 8.97
CA ILE A 116 0.40 -18.78 7.98
C ILE A 116 0.59 -20.15 8.63
N TRP A 117 1.29 -20.23 9.77
CA TRP A 117 1.36 -21.47 10.56
C TRP A 117 0.00 -21.86 11.11
N GLY A 118 -0.78 -20.88 11.59
CA GLY A 118 -2.16 -21.10 12.02
C GLY A 118 -3.06 -21.62 10.89
N VAL A 119 -3.04 -20.97 9.72
CA VAL A 119 -3.79 -21.43 8.54
C VAL A 119 -3.35 -22.82 8.09
N SER A 120 -2.03 -23.08 8.07
CA SER A 120 -1.47 -24.39 7.71
C SER A 120 -1.91 -25.49 8.69
N ALA A 121 -1.91 -25.19 9.99
CA ALA A 121 -2.39 -26.09 11.03
C ALA A 121 -3.88 -26.37 10.91
N LEU A 122 -4.70 -25.36 10.64
CA LEU A 122 -6.15 -25.51 10.45
C LEU A 122 -6.45 -26.40 9.23
N ILE A 123 -5.77 -26.15 8.10
CA ILE A 123 -5.94 -26.95 6.88
C ILE A 123 -5.48 -28.39 7.12
N SER A 124 -4.29 -28.58 7.69
CA SER A 124 -3.74 -29.90 7.95
C SER A 124 -4.58 -30.69 8.97
N GLY A 125 -5.07 -30.00 10.01
CA GLY A 125 -5.92 -30.56 11.05
C GLY A 125 -7.33 -30.93 10.58
N SER A 126 -7.78 -30.37 9.45
CA SER A 126 -9.07 -30.75 8.85
C SER A 126 -9.12 -32.20 8.34
N GLY A 127 -7.97 -32.84 8.14
CA GLY A 127 -7.86 -34.21 7.64
C GLY A 127 -8.31 -34.39 6.18
N ASN A 128 -8.64 -33.31 5.46
CA ASN A 128 -9.05 -33.38 4.07
C ASN A 128 -7.84 -33.60 3.17
N VAL A 129 -7.60 -34.87 2.80
CA VAL A 129 -6.45 -35.27 1.99
C VAL A 129 -6.40 -34.55 0.66
N THR A 130 -7.52 -34.33 -0.02
CA THR A 130 -7.56 -33.65 -1.32
C THR A 130 -7.08 -32.21 -1.22
N LEU A 131 -7.49 -31.49 -0.17
CA LEU A 131 -7.05 -30.12 0.09
C LEU A 131 -5.56 -30.06 0.44
N ILE A 132 -5.09 -30.99 1.26
CA ILE A 132 -3.68 -31.07 1.67
C ILE A 132 -2.79 -31.32 0.45
N TRP A 133 -3.10 -32.33 -0.37
CA TRP A 133 -2.33 -32.66 -1.58
C TRP A 133 -2.35 -31.53 -2.62
N ALA A 134 -3.43 -30.76 -2.71
CA ALA A 134 -3.52 -29.62 -3.61
C ALA A 134 -2.56 -28.47 -3.26
N LEU A 135 -2.12 -28.38 -1.99
CA LEU A 135 -1.27 -27.30 -1.49
C LEU A 135 0.16 -27.76 -1.19
N LEU A 136 0.35 -29.06 -0.93
CA LEU A 136 1.63 -29.63 -0.57
C LEU A 136 2.66 -29.51 -1.71
N SER A 137 3.91 -29.28 -1.33
CA SER A 137 5.05 -29.15 -2.24
C SER A 137 6.34 -29.69 -1.61
N ASN A 138 7.39 -29.85 -2.42
CA ASN A 138 8.65 -30.48 -1.99
C ASN A 138 9.34 -29.74 -0.83
N GLY A 139 9.19 -28.40 -0.78
CA GLY A 139 9.73 -27.55 0.27
C GLY A 139 8.84 -27.41 1.52
N THR A 140 7.74 -28.15 1.62
CA THR A 140 6.71 -28.00 2.67
C THR A 140 6.34 -29.34 3.29
N ALA A 141 5.72 -29.33 4.47
CA ALA A 141 5.32 -30.54 5.18
C ALA A 141 3.93 -30.40 5.79
N VAL A 142 3.17 -31.49 5.86
CA VAL A 142 1.84 -31.51 6.49
C VAL A 142 1.97 -31.07 7.96
N GLY A 143 1.03 -30.21 8.40
CA GLY A 143 1.03 -29.59 9.73
C GLY A 143 1.18 -28.08 9.64
N ILE A 144 1.97 -27.49 10.55
CA ILE A 144 2.21 -26.03 10.59
C ILE A 144 3.01 -25.51 9.38
N GLY A 145 3.71 -26.39 8.66
CA GLY A 145 4.55 -26.06 7.51
C GLY A 145 3.95 -26.40 6.15
N LEU A 146 2.62 -26.55 6.07
CA LEU A 146 1.94 -26.97 4.83
C LEU A 146 2.06 -25.91 3.73
N LEU A 147 1.91 -24.64 4.11
CA LEU A 147 2.05 -23.51 3.20
C LEU A 147 3.42 -22.86 3.37
N PRO A 148 4.06 -22.37 2.29
CA PRO A 148 5.37 -21.74 2.42
C PRO A 148 5.24 -20.41 3.18
N ASP A 149 5.88 -20.34 4.33
CA ASP A 149 5.65 -19.31 5.35
C ASP A 149 6.26 -17.94 5.01
N PHE A 150 7.43 -17.96 4.36
CA PHE A 150 8.18 -16.78 3.94
C PHE A 150 7.34 -15.78 3.13
N TYR A 151 6.50 -16.24 2.20
CA TYR A 151 5.71 -15.33 1.37
C TYR A 151 4.65 -14.59 2.19
N ALA A 152 4.00 -15.26 3.14
CA ALA A 152 3.01 -14.62 4.01
C ALA A 152 3.66 -13.59 4.93
N ALA A 153 4.78 -13.96 5.54
CA ALA A 153 5.55 -13.07 6.41
C ALA A 153 6.05 -11.82 5.68
N MET A 154 6.69 -12.00 4.51
CA MET A 154 7.17 -10.86 3.71
C MET A 154 6.03 -10.04 3.12
N ALA A 155 4.94 -10.65 2.67
CA ALA A 155 3.79 -9.91 2.15
C ALA A 155 3.13 -9.07 3.25
N ALA A 156 3.01 -9.58 4.48
CA ALA A 156 2.52 -8.80 5.62
C ALA A 156 3.47 -7.64 5.96
N PHE A 157 4.77 -7.93 6.09
CA PHE A 157 5.82 -6.94 6.34
C PHE A 157 5.82 -5.81 5.30
N LEU A 158 5.90 -6.17 4.00
CA LEU A 158 5.96 -5.22 2.90
C LEU A 158 4.64 -4.49 2.66
N THR A 159 3.51 -5.12 3.01
CA THR A 159 2.23 -4.43 3.04
C THR A 159 2.31 -3.37 4.12
N VAL A 160 2.59 -3.72 5.37
CA VAL A 160 2.62 -2.73 6.45
C VAL A 160 3.66 -1.64 6.19
N ALA A 161 4.87 -1.95 5.77
CA ALA A 161 5.98 -1.02 5.57
C ALA A 161 5.74 0.18 4.62
N GLY A 162 4.65 0.20 3.86
CA GLY A 162 4.15 1.42 3.22
C GLY A 162 4.07 1.35 1.68
N PRO A 163 3.54 2.41 1.04
CA PRO A 163 3.22 2.40 -0.39
C PRO A 163 4.46 2.31 -1.29
N ARG A 164 4.38 1.47 -2.33
CA ARG A 164 5.46 1.23 -3.31
C ARG A 164 5.92 2.48 -4.08
N ARG A 165 5.12 3.55 -4.11
CA ARG A 165 5.40 4.77 -4.91
C ARG A 165 6.33 5.76 -4.23
N THR A 166 6.41 5.76 -2.89
CA THR A 166 7.27 6.69 -2.15
C THR A 166 8.52 6.02 -1.58
N ARG A 167 8.51 4.68 -1.45
CA ARG A 167 9.57 3.91 -0.79
C ARG A 167 10.23 2.93 -1.76
N SER A 168 11.44 3.29 -2.20
CA SER A 168 12.26 2.45 -3.09
C SER A 168 12.55 1.06 -2.52
N GLY A 169 12.85 0.93 -1.21
CA GLY A 169 13.11 -0.34 -0.55
C GLY A 169 11.91 -1.27 -0.55
N ALA A 170 10.71 -0.75 -0.30
CA ALA A 170 9.47 -1.55 -0.38
C ALA A 170 9.17 -2.00 -1.83
N LYS A 171 9.42 -1.13 -2.82
CA LYS A 171 9.27 -1.46 -4.24
C LYS A 171 10.22 -2.60 -4.65
N TRP A 172 11.50 -2.47 -4.34
CA TRP A 172 12.49 -3.52 -4.60
C TRP A 172 12.17 -4.79 -3.83
N GLY A 173 11.71 -4.67 -2.57
CA GLY A 173 11.33 -5.81 -1.75
C GLY A 173 10.20 -6.65 -2.37
N TRP A 174 9.17 -6.00 -2.91
CA TRP A 174 8.11 -6.69 -3.64
C TRP A 174 8.62 -7.36 -4.92
N ASN A 175 9.51 -6.70 -5.67
CA ASN A 175 10.11 -7.28 -6.88
C ASN A 175 10.93 -8.53 -6.54
N ILE A 176 11.80 -8.45 -5.52
CA ILE A 176 12.60 -9.59 -5.04
C ILE A 176 11.67 -10.75 -4.65
N LEU A 177 10.61 -10.45 -3.89
CA LEU A 177 9.65 -11.46 -3.43
C LEU A 177 8.95 -12.17 -4.59
N TYR A 178 8.53 -11.42 -5.62
CA TYR A 178 7.94 -12.02 -6.84
C TYR A 178 8.95 -12.83 -7.64
N THR A 179 10.19 -12.34 -7.79
CA THR A 179 11.25 -13.08 -8.50
C THR A 179 11.56 -14.40 -7.80
N VAL A 180 11.70 -14.40 -6.48
CA VAL A 180 11.93 -15.62 -5.67
C VAL A 180 10.74 -16.56 -5.74
N ALA A 181 9.51 -16.03 -5.74
CA ALA A 181 8.30 -16.84 -5.92
C ALA A 181 8.29 -17.56 -7.27
N VAL A 182 8.53 -16.84 -8.38
CA VAL A 182 8.59 -17.44 -9.72
C VAL A 182 9.71 -18.47 -9.79
N LEU A 183 10.90 -18.13 -9.28
CA LEU A 183 12.05 -19.03 -9.27
C LEU A 183 11.73 -20.35 -8.57
N PHE A 184 11.20 -20.32 -7.36
CA PHE A 184 10.90 -21.55 -6.59
C PHE A 184 9.70 -22.33 -7.12
N VAL A 185 8.76 -21.68 -7.82
CA VAL A 185 7.69 -22.38 -8.52
C VAL A 185 8.22 -23.09 -9.76
N VAL A 186 9.07 -22.44 -10.57
CA VAL A 186 9.69 -23.02 -11.76
C VAL A 186 10.61 -24.19 -11.40
N LEU A 187 11.38 -24.05 -10.31
CA LEU A 187 12.20 -25.13 -9.76
C LEU A 187 11.37 -26.23 -9.06
N SER A 188 10.03 -26.13 -9.08
CA SER A 188 9.12 -27.08 -8.43
C SER A 188 9.39 -27.29 -6.94
N TRP A 189 10.05 -26.33 -6.28
CA TRP A 189 10.31 -26.37 -4.84
C TRP A 189 9.04 -26.04 -4.06
N ASN A 190 8.33 -25.02 -4.51
CA ASN A 190 7.07 -24.56 -3.92
C ASN A 190 5.91 -24.74 -4.91
N SER A 191 4.74 -25.11 -4.40
CA SER A 191 3.52 -25.17 -5.21
C SER A 191 3.00 -23.76 -5.52
N LEU A 192 2.57 -23.52 -6.77
CA LEU A 192 1.96 -22.25 -7.17
C LEU A 192 0.76 -21.88 -6.30
N SER A 193 -0.11 -22.85 -5.99
CA SER A 193 -1.29 -22.63 -5.14
C SER A 193 -0.87 -22.25 -3.72
N GLY A 194 0.08 -22.98 -3.13
CA GLY A 194 0.63 -22.70 -1.81
C GLY A 194 1.23 -21.29 -1.71
N VAL A 195 2.03 -20.90 -2.72
CA VAL A 195 2.62 -19.56 -2.81
C VAL A 195 1.54 -18.48 -2.86
N LEU A 196 0.55 -18.61 -3.74
CA LEU A 196 -0.54 -17.64 -3.90
C LEU A 196 -1.40 -17.51 -2.64
N VAL A 197 -1.70 -18.63 -1.97
CA VAL A 197 -2.43 -18.64 -0.69
C VAL A 197 -1.62 -17.95 0.39
N SER A 198 -0.32 -18.23 0.51
CA SER A 198 0.56 -17.54 1.45
C SER A 198 0.61 -16.03 1.19
N PHE A 199 0.70 -15.60 -0.08
CA PHE A 199 0.61 -14.19 -0.43
C PHE A 199 -0.72 -13.57 0.00
N ALA A 200 -1.83 -14.26 -0.23
CA ALA A 200 -3.15 -13.80 0.17
C ALA A 200 -3.22 -13.61 1.69
N VAL A 201 -2.82 -14.62 2.47
CA VAL A 201 -2.79 -14.54 3.95
C VAL A 201 -1.91 -13.40 4.45
N GLY A 202 -0.73 -13.20 3.87
CA GLY A 202 0.14 -12.09 4.24
C GLY A 202 -0.46 -10.73 3.88
N ARG A 203 -1.06 -10.61 2.69
CA ARG A 203 -1.77 -9.39 2.23
C ARG A 203 -2.94 -9.04 3.13
N THR A 204 -3.79 -10.01 3.47
CA THR A 204 -4.97 -9.78 4.32
C THR A 204 -4.53 -9.29 5.69
N LEU A 205 -3.58 -9.99 6.33
CA LEU A 205 -3.06 -9.61 7.63
C LEU A 205 -2.41 -8.22 7.60
N GLY A 206 -1.58 -7.93 6.61
CA GLY A 206 -0.92 -6.64 6.49
C GLY A 206 -1.91 -5.48 6.31
N MET A 207 -2.98 -5.68 5.54
CA MET A 207 -4.04 -4.69 5.38
C MET A 207 -4.87 -4.51 6.65
N LEU A 208 -5.16 -5.59 7.40
CA LEU A 208 -5.84 -5.50 8.70
C LEU A 208 -5.01 -4.72 9.72
N ILE A 209 -3.69 -4.92 9.77
CA ILE A 209 -2.79 -4.17 10.64
C ILE A 209 -2.79 -2.68 10.26
N ARG A 210 -2.71 -2.36 8.96
CA ARG A 210 -2.80 -0.97 8.48
C ARG A 210 -4.12 -0.33 8.85
N PHE A 211 -5.23 -1.04 8.67
CA PHE A 211 -6.55 -0.55 9.04
C PHE A 211 -6.67 -0.27 10.54
N MET A 212 -6.23 -1.21 11.39
CA MET A 212 -6.34 -1.07 12.85
C MET A 212 -5.54 0.12 13.38
N LEU A 213 -4.32 0.29 12.87
CA LEU A 213 -3.45 1.38 13.30
C LEU A 213 -3.79 2.70 12.60
N GLY A 214 -4.43 2.65 11.44
CA GLY A 214 -4.79 3.78 10.59
C GLY A 214 -3.63 4.23 9.69
N THR A 215 -3.94 4.97 8.64
CA THR A 215 -2.94 5.58 7.76
C THR A 215 -2.67 7.00 8.22
N GLN A 216 -1.38 7.37 8.30
CA GLN A 216 -1.06 8.79 8.40
C GLN A 216 -1.27 9.36 7.00
N THR A 217 -2.10 10.39 6.92
CA THR A 217 -2.11 11.27 5.76
C THR A 217 -0.68 11.77 5.56
N ASN A 218 -0.23 11.88 4.31
CA ASN A 218 1.09 12.40 3.92
C ASN A 218 0.86 13.56 2.95
N GLY A 219 0.47 14.72 3.48
CA GLY A 219 0.26 15.96 2.74
C GLY A 219 1.11 17.08 3.33
N ALA A 220 1.37 18.14 2.56
CA ALA A 220 1.95 19.35 3.13
C ALA A 220 0.92 20.02 4.06
N TRP A 221 1.31 20.40 5.28
CA TRP A 221 0.47 21.15 6.23
C TRP A 221 1.20 22.36 6.78
N GLY A 222 0.43 23.39 7.10
CA GLY A 222 0.90 24.59 7.80
C GLY A 222 2.26 25.07 7.32
N ASN A 223 3.30 24.85 8.14
CA ASN A 223 4.68 25.27 7.88
C ASN A 223 5.25 24.80 6.53
N GLN A 224 4.92 23.59 6.06
CA GLN A 224 5.42 23.10 4.77
C GLN A 224 4.80 23.88 3.60
N VAL A 225 3.53 24.27 3.73
CA VAL A 225 2.83 25.12 2.76
C VAL A 225 3.40 26.53 2.80
N VAL A 226 3.59 27.10 4.00
CA VAL A 226 4.23 28.40 4.18
C VAL A 226 5.65 28.42 3.60
N GLN A 227 6.43 27.37 3.80
CA GLN A 227 7.79 27.27 3.27
C GLN A 227 7.82 27.15 1.74
N ALA A 228 6.87 26.42 1.16
CA ALA A 228 6.70 26.35 -0.29
C ALA A 228 6.29 27.72 -0.88
N LEU A 229 5.38 28.44 -0.23
CA LEU A 229 4.97 29.79 -0.62
C LEU A 229 6.12 30.78 -0.50
N ARG A 230 6.93 30.68 0.56
CA ARG A 230 8.15 31.49 0.70
C ARG A 230 9.18 31.18 -0.39
N ALA A 231 9.30 29.93 -0.84
CA ALA A 231 10.22 29.55 -1.91
C ALA A 231 9.88 30.19 -3.26
N ILE A 232 8.61 30.55 -3.48
CA ILE A 232 8.15 31.30 -4.66
C ILE A 232 8.05 32.82 -4.41
N GLY A 233 8.55 33.31 -3.27
CA GLY A 233 8.62 34.74 -2.94
C GLY A 233 7.39 35.32 -2.25
N ILE A 234 6.46 34.48 -1.75
CA ILE A 234 5.28 34.94 -1.00
C ILE A 234 5.56 34.81 0.51
N ASP A 235 5.74 35.95 1.19
CA ASP A 235 5.98 35.99 2.63
C ASP A 235 4.66 36.00 3.42
N VAL A 236 4.11 34.80 3.57
CA VAL A 236 2.82 34.57 4.26
C VAL A 236 2.87 35.04 5.71
N VAL A 237 1.88 35.86 6.10
CA VAL A 237 1.63 36.34 7.47
C VAL A 237 0.48 35.59 8.13
N SER A 238 -0.58 35.26 7.37
CA SER A 238 -1.66 34.38 7.85
C SER A 238 -1.94 33.28 6.84
N LEU A 239 -2.14 32.07 7.34
CA LEU A 239 -2.60 30.92 6.55
C LEU A 239 -3.75 30.25 7.31
N SER A 240 -4.97 30.38 6.80
CA SER A 240 -6.17 29.75 7.37
C SER A 240 -6.73 28.72 6.41
N ARG A 241 -6.96 27.49 6.89
CA ARG A 241 -7.62 26.48 6.08
C ARG A 241 -9.10 26.82 5.91
N ARG A 242 -9.57 26.85 4.66
CA ARG A 242 -10.99 27.01 4.37
C ARG A 242 -11.68 25.67 4.57
N TYR A 243 -12.48 25.54 5.62
CA TYR A 243 -13.38 24.39 5.79
C TYR A 243 -14.66 24.73 5.03
N GLY A 244 -14.89 24.06 3.90
CA GLY A 244 -16.21 24.11 3.27
C GLY A 244 -17.26 23.63 4.28
N ASN A 245 -18.42 24.28 4.32
CA ASN A 245 -19.58 23.88 5.14
C ASN A 245 -20.13 22.47 4.79
N ASP A 246 -19.50 21.75 3.86
CA ASP A 246 -19.97 20.50 3.28
C ASP A 246 -19.32 19.25 3.88
N ALA A 247 -18.57 19.36 4.99
CA ALA A 247 -17.93 18.22 5.66
C ALA A 247 -18.92 17.18 6.25
N GLU A 248 -20.23 17.50 6.33
CA GLU A 248 -21.25 16.58 6.87
C GLU A 248 -21.85 15.63 5.83
N SER A 249 -21.73 15.94 4.53
CA SER A 249 -22.22 15.09 3.46
C SER A 249 -21.05 14.72 2.59
N GLY A 250 -20.75 13.42 2.42
CA GLY A 250 -19.70 12.91 1.51
C GLY A 250 -19.96 13.17 0.01
N VAL A 251 -20.47 14.36 -0.31
CA VAL A 251 -20.80 14.92 -1.60
C VAL A 251 -19.93 16.16 -1.75
N LEU A 252 -18.90 16.06 -2.59
CA LEU A 252 -18.15 17.23 -3.03
C LEU A 252 -19.07 18.03 -3.98
N LYS A 253 -19.62 19.15 -3.51
CA LYS A 253 -20.24 20.12 -4.42
C LYS A 253 -19.11 20.92 -5.07
N THR A 254 -19.02 20.83 -6.39
CA THR A 254 -18.19 21.71 -7.21
C THR A 254 -18.62 23.16 -6.96
N THR A 255 -17.83 23.93 -6.22
CA THR A 255 -18.05 25.38 -6.09
C THR A 255 -17.23 26.09 -7.16
N LEU A 256 -17.67 27.27 -7.62
CA LEU A 256 -16.97 28.06 -8.64
C LEU A 256 -15.53 28.46 -8.22
N ASP A 257 -15.22 28.42 -6.92
CA ASP A 257 -13.87 28.60 -6.36
C ASP A 257 -13.00 27.32 -6.43
N ASP A 258 -13.60 26.15 -6.68
CA ASP A 258 -12.97 24.82 -6.72
C ASP A 258 -12.62 24.38 -8.16
N ASP A 259 -12.74 25.30 -9.13
CA ASP A 259 -12.57 25.07 -10.58
C ASP A 259 -11.11 24.81 -10.99
N LEU A 260 -10.15 25.00 -10.08
CA LEU A 260 -8.72 24.91 -10.39
C LEU A 260 -8.17 23.49 -10.24
N THR A 261 -8.67 22.68 -9.30
CA THR A 261 -8.26 21.28 -9.10
C THR A 261 -9.25 20.51 -8.22
N GLU A 262 -9.98 19.54 -8.79
CA GLU A 262 -10.82 18.61 -8.02
C GLU A 262 -10.00 17.96 -6.89
N ASN A 263 -10.58 17.88 -5.69
CA ASN A 263 -10.02 17.17 -4.53
C ASN A 263 -8.77 17.84 -3.90
N SER A 264 -8.64 19.17 -4.02
CA SER A 264 -7.58 19.96 -3.39
C SER A 264 -7.98 20.56 -2.04
N ARG A 265 -7.01 20.82 -1.16
CA ARG A 265 -7.24 21.55 0.09
C ARG A 265 -7.01 23.03 -0.15
N ILE A 266 -8.04 23.84 0.08
CA ILE A 266 -7.99 25.30 -0.13
C ILE A 266 -7.57 26.00 1.16
N TYR A 267 -6.61 26.91 1.03
CA TYR A 267 -6.14 27.80 2.09
C TYR A 267 -6.30 29.26 1.65
N ASP A 268 -6.73 30.08 2.59
CA ASP A 268 -6.69 31.54 2.45
C ASP A 268 -5.38 32.04 3.07
N ALA A 269 -4.53 32.65 2.24
CA ALA A 269 -3.23 33.18 2.64
C ALA A 269 -3.20 34.71 2.52
N SER A 270 -2.59 35.39 3.47
CA SER A 270 -2.27 36.83 3.35
C SER A 270 -0.77 37.07 3.46
N ASP A 271 -0.25 37.94 2.61
CA ASP A 271 1.16 38.37 2.62
C ASP A 271 1.34 39.64 3.47
N SER A 272 2.59 39.92 3.83
CA SER A 272 3.07 41.15 4.48
C SER A 272 2.60 42.45 3.82
N ASN A 273 2.39 42.42 2.50
CA ASN A 273 1.88 43.55 1.72
C ASN A 273 0.35 43.70 1.77
N GLY A 274 -0.37 42.83 2.51
CA GLY A 274 -1.83 42.83 2.61
C GLY A 274 -2.54 42.20 1.41
N ILE A 275 -1.81 41.61 0.46
CA ILE A 275 -2.40 40.87 -0.67
C ILE A 275 -2.93 39.52 -0.19
N GLN A 276 -4.15 39.20 -0.58
CA GLN A 276 -4.79 37.92 -0.29
C GLN A 276 -4.61 36.95 -1.47
N TYR A 277 -4.29 35.70 -1.16
CA TYR A 277 -4.10 34.61 -2.10
C TYR A 277 -5.00 33.43 -1.72
N THR A 278 -5.60 32.80 -2.73
CA THR A 278 -6.23 31.48 -2.58
C THR A 278 -5.20 30.44 -2.99
N VAL A 279 -4.83 29.57 -2.05
CA VAL A 279 -3.80 28.54 -2.25
C VAL A 279 -4.46 27.18 -2.29
N SER A 280 -4.42 26.54 -3.45
CA SER A 280 -4.82 25.14 -3.62
C SER A 280 -3.61 24.22 -3.35
N VAL A 281 -3.73 23.34 -2.37
CA VAL A 281 -2.74 22.30 -2.07
C VAL A 281 -3.32 20.96 -2.51
N LEU A 282 -2.77 20.40 -3.59
CA LEU A 282 -3.13 19.06 -4.04
C LEU A 282 -2.66 18.04 -3.00
N ASP A 283 -3.60 17.42 -2.30
CA ASP A 283 -3.28 16.30 -1.42
C ASP A 283 -3.40 15.01 -2.22
N ASN A 284 -2.40 14.13 -2.12
CA ASN A 284 -2.44 12.84 -2.82
C ASN A 284 -3.33 11.82 -2.08
N GLN A 285 -4.46 12.30 -1.54
CA GLN A 285 -5.45 11.49 -0.88
C GLN A 285 -6.37 10.95 -1.96
N ALA A 286 -6.03 9.77 -2.46
CA ALA A 286 -6.99 8.94 -3.14
C ALA A 286 -8.04 8.49 -2.11
N HIS A 287 -9.03 9.35 -1.83
CA HIS A 287 -10.22 8.96 -1.10
C HIS A 287 -10.97 7.95 -1.98
N THR A 288 -10.64 6.66 -1.82
CA THR A 288 -11.33 5.50 -2.41
C THR A 288 -12.87 5.56 -2.29
N PRO A 289 -13.51 6.16 -1.26
CA PRO A 289 -14.97 6.36 -1.28
C PRO A 289 -15.46 7.11 -2.53
N GLY A 290 -14.66 8.00 -3.11
CA GLY A 290 -14.96 8.68 -4.38
C GLY A 290 -15.00 7.72 -5.57
N TYR A 291 -14.07 6.76 -5.68
CA TYR A 291 -14.06 5.78 -6.77
C TYR A 291 -15.22 4.78 -6.67
N LEU A 292 -15.59 4.32 -5.47
CA LEU A 292 -16.71 3.43 -5.29
C LEU A 292 -18.03 4.14 -5.56
N ASN A 293 -18.17 5.39 -5.13
CA ASN A 293 -19.31 6.23 -5.51
C ASN A 293 -19.30 6.59 -6.99
N GLN A 294 -18.14 6.80 -7.63
CA GLN A 294 -18.05 7.01 -9.07
C GLN A 294 -18.47 5.76 -9.82
N LEU A 295 -18.01 4.56 -9.41
CA LEU A 295 -18.45 3.29 -9.97
C LEU A 295 -19.95 3.05 -9.74
N TRP A 296 -20.45 3.37 -8.55
CA TRP A 296 -21.87 3.27 -8.21
C TRP A 296 -22.71 4.28 -8.99
N GLN A 297 -22.23 5.50 -9.16
CA GLN A 297 -22.82 6.52 -10.03
C GLN A 297 -22.75 6.09 -11.48
N TRP A 298 -21.68 5.43 -11.93
CA TRP A 298 -21.53 4.93 -13.29
C TRP A 298 -22.50 3.79 -13.59
N VAL A 299 -22.67 2.86 -12.63
CA VAL A 299 -23.69 1.80 -12.68
C VAL A 299 -25.11 2.37 -12.61
N ARG A 300 -25.32 3.50 -11.93
CA ARG A 300 -26.62 4.18 -11.82
C ARG A 300 -26.91 5.13 -12.99
N LEU A 301 -25.87 5.63 -13.67
CA LEU A 301 -25.91 6.62 -14.75
C LEU A 301 -25.57 6.00 -16.11
N THR A 302 -26.05 4.80 -16.37
CA THR A 302 -26.06 4.15 -17.69
C THR A 302 -26.95 4.90 -18.70
N GLY A 303 -26.74 6.21 -18.86
CA GLY A 303 -27.56 7.10 -19.68
C GLY A 303 -27.09 8.55 -19.84
N VAL A 304 -26.02 9.02 -19.18
CA VAL A 304 -25.54 10.41 -19.37
C VAL A 304 -24.06 10.42 -19.75
N SER A 305 -23.78 11.00 -20.93
CA SER A 305 -22.43 11.21 -21.44
C SER A 305 -21.61 12.05 -20.48
N MET A 306 -20.63 11.44 -19.81
CA MET A 306 -19.68 12.19 -18.99
C MET A 306 -18.68 12.89 -19.91
N ARG A 307 -18.75 14.23 -19.96
CA ARG A 307 -17.80 15.06 -20.69
C ARG A 307 -16.43 14.89 -20.04
N ARG A 308 -15.45 14.48 -20.84
CA ARG A 308 -14.09 14.15 -20.41
C ARG A 308 -13.22 15.38 -20.65
N ASP A 309 -13.18 16.29 -19.69
CA ASP A 309 -12.31 17.45 -19.82
C ASP A 309 -10.85 17.05 -19.59
N ARG A 310 -10.00 17.58 -20.47
CA ARG A 310 -8.60 17.22 -20.64
C ARG A 310 -7.76 17.76 -19.49
N SER A 311 -6.66 17.08 -19.25
CA SER A 311 -5.68 17.28 -18.19
C SER A 311 -5.31 18.74 -17.89
N SER A 312 -5.16 19.04 -16.61
CA SER A 312 -4.66 20.27 -15.97
C SER A 312 -3.24 20.73 -16.38
N PHE A 313 -2.63 20.10 -17.40
CA PHE A 313 -1.37 20.55 -17.99
C PHE A 313 -1.54 21.70 -18.99
N ASP A 314 -2.76 21.90 -19.53
CA ASP A 314 -3.03 22.94 -20.53
C ASP A 314 -3.31 24.33 -19.93
N THR A 315 -3.45 24.46 -18.61
CA THR A 315 -3.86 25.72 -17.96
C THR A 315 -2.69 26.65 -17.59
N ILE A 316 -1.45 26.34 -18.01
CA ILE A 316 -0.25 27.16 -17.73
C ILE A 316 0.00 28.26 -18.79
N HIS A 317 -0.84 28.36 -19.82
CA HIS A 317 -0.72 29.45 -20.81
C HIS A 317 -1.90 30.42 -20.73
N HIS A 318 -1.71 31.53 -20.00
CA HIS A 318 -1.71 32.91 -20.52
C HIS A 318 -1.58 33.95 -19.40
#